data_AF-A6ZU32-F1
#
_entry.id   AF-A6ZU32-F1
#
_cell.length_a   1.000
_cell.length_b   1.000
_cell.length_c   1.000
_cell.angle_alpha   90.00
_cell.angle_beta   90.00
_cell.angle_gamma   90.00
#
_symmetry.space_group_name_H-M   'P 1'
#
loop_
_entity.id
_entity.type
_entity.pdbx_description
1 polymer ?
#
loop_
_entity_poly.entity_id
_entity_poly.type
_entity_poly.pdbx_seq_one_letter_code
_entity_poly.pdbx_strand_id
1 'polypeptide(L)'
;MSDVVSKDRKALFDSAVSFLKDESIKDAPLLKKIEFLKSKGLTEKEIEIAMKEPKKDGIVGDEVSKKIGSTENRASQDMYLYEAMPPTLPHRDWKDYFVMATATAGLLYGAYEVTRRYVIPNILPEAKSKLEGDKKEIDDQFSKIDTVLNAIEAEQAEFRKKESETLKELSDTIAELKQALVQTTRSREKIEDEFRIVKLEVVNMQNTIDKFVSDNDGMQELNNIQKEMESLKSLMNNRMESGNAQDNRLFSISPNGIPGIDTIPSASEILAKMGMQEESDKEKENGSDANKDDNAVPAWKKAREQTIDSNASIPEWQKNTAANEISVPDWQNGQVEDSIP
;
A
#
# COMPACT_ATOMS: atom_id res chain seq x y z
N MET A 1 -26.31 -28.03 -17.61
CA MET A 1 -25.08 -27.28 -17.25
C MET A 1 -25.09 -26.87 -15.77
N SER A 2 -25.64 -27.71 -14.88
CA SER A 2 -26.00 -27.35 -13.50
C SER A 2 -25.06 -27.94 -12.43
N ASP A 3 -23.98 -28.61 -12.83
CA ASP A 3 -23.09 -29.36 -11.92
C ASP A 3 -21.83 -28.58 -11.48
N VAL A 4 -21.83 -27.25 -11.55
CA VAL A 4 -20.64 -26.45 -11.17
C VAL A 4 -20.74 -25.91 -9.74
N VAL A 5 -21.94 -25.84 -9.15
CA VAL A 5 -22.13 -25.32 -7.78
C VAL A 5 -22.26 -26.50 -6.82
N SER A 6 -21.23 -26.75 -6.02
CA SER A 6 -21.27 -27.75 -4.96
C SER A 6 -22.45 -27.47 -4.01
N LYS A 7 -23.15 -28.51 -3.54
CA LYS A 7 -24.36 -28.40 -2.72
C LYS A 7 -24.18 -27.51 -1.48
N ASP A 8 -22.98 -27.51 -0.90
CA ASP A 8 -22.61 -26.70 0.26
C ASP A 8 -22.40 -25.21 -0.06
N ARG A 9 -22.16 -24.86 -1.34
CA ARG A 9 -21.96 -23.48 -1.82
C ARG A 9 -23.19 -22.89 -2.49
N LYS A 10 -24.26 -23.68 -2.66
CA LYS A 10 -25.51 -23.22 -3.26
C LYS A 10 -26.14 -22.08 -2.46
N ALA A 11 -26.05 -22.09 -1.13
CA ALA A 11 -26.56 -21.02 -0.28
C ALA A 11 -25.85 -19.67 -0.52
N LEU A 12 -24.53 -19.69 -0.79
CA LEU A 12 -23.76 -18.49 -1.13
C LEU A 12 -24.13 -17.98 -2.54
N PHE A 13 -24.33 -18.90 -3.48
CA PHE A 13 -24.79 -18.59 -4.82
C PHE A 13 -26.20 -17.97 -4.83
N ASP A 14 -27.15 -18.55 -4.09
CA ASP A 14 -28.51 -18.02 -3.98
C ASP A 14 -28.52 -16.62 -3.32
N SER A 15 -27.65 -16.38 -2.32
CA SER A 15 -27.45 -15.06 -1.72
C SER A 15 -26.89 -14.04 -2.72
N ALA A 16 -25.94 -14.46 -3.56
CA ALA A 16 -25.39 -13.63 -4.63
C ALA A 16 -26.44 -13.27 -5.70
N VAL A 17 -27.28 -14.23 -6.11
CA VAL A 17 -28.37 -13.99 -7.05
C VAL A 17 -29.42 -13.05 -6.43
N SER A 18 -29.74 -13.19 -5.14
CA SER A 18 -30.63 -12.28 -4.43
C SER A 18 -30.07 -10.86 -4.34
N PHE A 19 -28.77 -10.71 -4.07
CA PHE A 19 -28.07 -9.41 -4.06
C PHE A 19 -28.08 -8.74 -5.44
N LEU A 20 -27.89 -9.50 -6.51
CA LEU A 20 -27.92 -8.97 -7.88
C LEU A 20 -29.35 -8.61 -8.36
N LYS A 21 -30.39 -9.14 -7.72
CA LYS A 21 -31.80 -8.83 -8.00
C LYS A 21 -32.32 -7.58 -7.26
N ASP A 22 -31.63 -7.14 -6.20
CA ASP A 22 -32.02 -5.98 -5.41
C ASP A 22 -31.88 -4.68 -6.21
N GLU A 23 -32.91 -3.82 -6.11
CA GLU A 23 -33.05 -2.57 -6.84
C GLU A 23 -31.95 -1.56 -6.47
N SER A 24 -31.51 -1.59 -5.21
CA SER A 24 -30.46 -0.70 -4.69
C SER A 24 -29.09 -0.93 -5.36
N ILE A 25 -28.90 -2.09 -6.00
CA ILE A 25 -27.62 -2.50 -6.59
C ILE A 25 -27.68 -2.47 -8.12
N LYS A 26 -28.85 -2.23 -8.74
CA LYS A 26 -28.98 -2.12 -10.20
C LYS A 26 -28.06 -1.05 -10.80
N ASP A 27 -27.98 0.11 -10.16
CA ASP A 27 -27.20 1.27 -10.62
C ASP A 27 -25.70 1.23 -10.23
N ALA A 28 -25.28 0.27 -9.40
CA ALA A 28 -23.88 0.16 -9.02
C ALA A 28 -23.00 -0.25 -10.23
N PRO A 29 -21.78 0.30 -10.38
CA PRO A 29 -20.84 -0.13 -11.42
C PRO A 29 -20.54 -1.63 -11.35
N LEU A 30 -20.44 -2.29 -12.51
CA LEU A 30 -20.22 -3.74 -12.63
C LEU A 30 -19.00 -4.23 -11.83
N LEU A 31 -17.92 -3.45 -11.85
CA LEU A 31 -16.69 -3.73 -11.09
C LEU A 31 -16.95 -3.87 -9.59
N LYS A 32 -17.79 -2.99 -9.00
CA LYS A 32 -18.14 -3.05 -7.58
C LYS A 32 -19.00 -4.26 -7.24
N LYS A 33 -19.88 -4.68 -8.15
CA LYS A 33 -20.68 -5.91 -7.98
C LYS A 33 -19.78 -7.15 -7.98
N ILE A 34 -18.80 -7.21 -8.89
CA ILE A 34 -17.85 -8.32 -8.98
C ILE A 34 -16.96 -8.37 -7.72
N GLU A 35 -16.45 -7.22 -7.28
CA GLU A 35 -15.60 -7.13 -6.08
C GLU A 35 -16.35 -7.53 -4.80
N PHE A 36 -17.63 -7.12 -4.66
CA PHE A 36 -18.47 -7.55 -3.54
C PHE A 36 -18.77 -9.05 -3.57
N LEU A 37 -19.05 -9.63 -4.74
CA LEU A 37 -19.28 -11.06 -4.85
C LEU A 37 -18.00 -11.87 -4.58
N LYS A 38 -16.84 -11.35 -4.98
CA LYS A 38 -15.52 -11.92 -4.68
C LYS A 38 -15.20 -11.85 -3.18
N SER A 39 -15.51 -10.74 -2.50
CA SER A 39 -15.32 -10.61 -1.05
C SER A 39 -16.27 -11.48 -0.23
N LYS A 40 -17.44 -11.84 -0.80
CA LYS A 40 -18.36 -12.85 -0.25
C LYS A 40 -17.91 -14.30 -0.48
N GLY A 41 -16.77 -14.51 -1.15
CA GLY A 41 -16.17 -15.83 -1.33
C GLY A 41 -16.64 -16.58 -2.58
N LEU A 42 -17.31 -15.90 -3.53
CA LEU A 42 -17.63 -16.52 -4.82
C LEU A 42 -16.39 -16.55 -5.73
N THR A 43 -16.23 -17.66 -6.45
CA THR A 43 -15.20 -17.77 -7.49
C THR A 43 -15.62 -17.06 -8.78
N GLU A 44 -14.65 -16.61 -9.58
CA GLU A 44 -14.88 -15.91 -10.88
C GLU A 44 -15.93 -16.62 -11.76
N LYS A 45 -15.88 -17.96 -11.80
CA LYS A 45 -16.81 -18.80 -12.56
C LYS A 45 -18.23 -18.79 -12.00
N GLU A 46 -18.39 -18.78 -10.68
CA GLU A 46 -19.70 -18.69 -10.02
C GLU A 46 -20.31 -17.29 -10.18
N ILE A 47 -19.48 -16.24 -10.13
CA ILE A 47 -19.90 -14.85 -10.36
C ILE A 47 -20.49 -14.67 -11.76
N GLU A 48 -19.83 -15.22 -12.79
CA GLU A 48 -20.33 -15.17 -14.16
C GLU A 48 -21.70 -15.85 -14.31
N ILE A 49 -21.90 -16.99 -13.66
CA ILE A 49 -23.17 -17.72 -13.71
C ILE A 49 -24.25 -16.92 -12.96
N ALA A 50 -23.92 -16.38 -11.78
CA ALA A 50 -24.81 -15.55 -10.98
C ALA A 50 -25.17 -14.22 -11.66
N MET A 51 -24.34 -13.67 -12.55
CA MET A 51 -24.67 -12.50 -13.37
C MET A 51 -25.52 -12.83 -14.60
N LYS A 52 -25.45 -14.07 -15.10
CA LYS A 52 -26.22 -14.55 -16.25
C LYS A 52 -27.64 -14.97 -15.87
N GLU A 53 -27.88 -15.45 -14.66
CA GLU A 53 -29.21 -15.83 -14.14
C GLU A 53 -30.21 -14.70 -13.84
N PRO A 54 -29.85 -13.52 -13.28
CA PRO A 54 -30.81 -12.49 -12.88
C PRO A 54 -31.55 -11.85 -14.06
N LYS A 55 -31.11 -12.10 -15.30
CA LYS A 55 -31.79 -11.63 -16.52
C LYS A 55 -32.89 -12.57 -17.03
N LYS A 56 -33.10 -13.75 -16.41
CA LYS A 56 -34.02 -14.77 -16.93
C LYS A 56 -35.43 -14.78 -16.30
N ASP A 57 -35.71 -14.01 -15.25
CA ASP A 57 -37.05 -13.95 -14.62
C ASP A 57 -37.91 -12.75 -15.06
N GLY A 58 -37.69 -12.24 -16.28
CA GLY A 58 -38.47 -11.15 -16.88
C GLY A 58 -39.52 -11.59 -17.90
N ILE A 59 -40.09 -12.80 -17.78
CA ILE A 59 -41.19 -13.26 -18.63
C ILE A 59 -42.44 -13.43 -17.76
N VAL A 60 -43.13 -12.32 -17.52
CA VAL A 60 -44.57 -12.31 -17.22
C VAL A 60 -45.31 -12.27 -18.55
N GLY A 61 -46.23 -13.22 -18.71
CA GLY A 61 -46.84 -13.56 -19.98
C GLY A 61 -47.70 -12.48 -20.61
N ASP A 62 -47.78 -12.55 -21.94
CA ASP A 62 -48.87 -12.01 -22.73
C ASP A 62 -49.18 -13.02 -23.84
N GLU A 63 -50.07 -13.97 -23.54
CA GLU A 63 -50.72 -14.83 -24.53
C GLU A 63 -51.74 -13.99 -25.31
N VAL A 64 -51.37 -13.48 -26.48
CA VAL A 64 -52.34 -12.91 -27.40
C VAL A 64 -52.94 -14.02 -28.26
N SER A 65 -54.13 -14.44 -27.84
CA SER A 65 -55.08 -15.29 -28.56
C SER A 65 -55.35 -14.81 -29.99
N LYS A 66 -55.15 -15.74 -30.94
CA LYS A 66 -55.56 -15.64 -32.35
C LYS A 66 -57.10 -15.76 -32.45
N LYS A 67 -57.82 -14.64 -32.53
CA LYS A 67 -59.23 -14.64 -32.96
C LYS A 67 -59.31 -14.46 -34.48
N ILE A 68 -59.73 -15.53 -35.16
CA ILE A 68 -60.19 -15.52 -36.55
C ILE A 68 -61.60 -14.91 -36.55
N GLY A 69 -61.76 -13.80 -37.25
CA GLY A 69 -63.05 -13.16 -37.49
C GLY A 69 -63.90 -14.00 -38.44
N SER A 70 -65.02 -14.49 -37.96
CA SER A 70 -66.12 -15.00 -38.76
C SER A 70 -67.07 -13.85 -39.07
N THR A 71 -67.07 -13.37 -40.31
CA THR A 71 -68.07 -12.42 -40.79
C THR A 71 -69.15 -13.18 -41.54
N GLU A 72 -70.32 -13.23 -40.90
CA GLU A 72 -71.63 -13.47 -41.51
C GLU A 72 -71.81 -12.63 -42.77
N ASN A 73 -72.29 -13.25 -43.85
CA ASN A 73 -73.19 -12.54 -44.75
C ASN A 73 -74.19 -13.51 -45.39
N ARG A 74 -75.42 -13.42 -44.89
CA ARG A 74 -76.61 -14.03 -45.45
C ARG A 74 -77.09 -13.14 -46.59
N ALA A 75 -77.13 -13.69 -47.80
CA ALA A 75 -77.97 -13.16 -48.86
C ALA A 75 -78.62 -14.34 -49.58
N SER A 76 -79.91 -14.47 -49.32
CA SER A 76 -80.86 -15.37 -49.98
C SER A 76 -80.99 -14.99 -51.45
N GLN A 77 -80.80 -15.93 -52.37
CA GLN A 77 -81.53 -15.89 -53.65
C GLN A 77 -81.56 -17.24 -54.36
N ASP A 78 -82.79 -17.73 -54.54
CA ASP A 78 -83.33 -18.46 -55.69
C ASP A 78 -82.59 -19.70 -56.22
N MET A 79 -83.04 -20.83 -55.69
CA MET A 79 -83.48 -22.03 -56.41
C MET A 79 -83.52 -21.91 -57.95
N TYR A 80 -82.48 -22.41 -58.61
CA TYR A 80 -82.56 -23.15 -59.88
C TYR A 80 -81.52 -24.27 -59.87
N LEU A 81 -82.00 -25.49 -59.69
CA LEU A 81 -81.22 -26.72 -59.81
C LEU A 81 -81.01 -26.99 -61.31
N TYR A 82 -79.85 -26.61 -61.85
CA TYR A 82 -79.39 -27.07 -63.17
C TYR A 82 -78.21 -28.00 -62.96
N GLU A 83 -78.44 -29.29 -63.19
CA GLU A 83 -77.41 -30.31 -63.21
C GLU A 83 -76.52 -30.09 -64.44
N ALA A 84 -75.49 -29.27 -64.29
CA ALA A 84 -74.49 -29.03 -65.32
C ALA A 84 -73.58 -30.27 -65.43
N MET A 85 -73.87 -31.11 -66.43
CA MET A 85 -72.95 -32.14 -66.90
C MET A 85 -71.56 -31.53 -67.14
N PRO A 86 -70.46 -32.09 -66.58
CA PRO A 86 -69.13 -31.53 -66.76
C PRO A 86 -68.74 -31.56 -68.26
N PRO A 87 -68.29 -30.43 -68.84
CA PRO A 87 -67.87 -30.39 -70.23
C PRO A 87 -66.68 -31.33 -70.46
N THR A 88 -66.71 -32.07 -71.57
CA THR A 88 -65.66 -33.00 -71.98
C THR A 88 -64.31 -32.27 -72.09
N LEU A 89 -63.28 -32.81 -71.44
CA LEU A 89 -61.91 -32.29 -71.52
C LEU A 89 -61.45 -32.27 -72.99
N PRO A 90 -60.97 -31.14 -73.52
CA PRO A 90 -60.46 -31.06 -74.88
C PRO A 90 -59.28 -32.02 -75.05
N HIS A 91 -59.24 -32.70 -76.20
CA HIS A 91 -58.17 -33.63 -76.55
C HIS A 91 -56.82 -32.91 -76.51
N ARG A 92 -55.92 -33.38 -75.64
CA ARG A 92 -54.54 -32.87 -75.54
C ARG A 92 -53.77 -33.39 -76.74
N ASP A 93 -53.82 -32.63 -77.82
CA ASP A 93 -53.02 -32.89 -79.00
C ASP A 93 -51.53 -32.82 -78.64
N TRP A 94 -50.70 -33.69 -79.21
CA TRP A 94 -49.23 -33.67 -79.07
C TRP A 94 -48.61 -32.30 -79.40
N LYS A 95 -49.32 -31.48 -80.17
CA LYS A 95 -48.99 -30.07 -80.47
C LYS A 95 -49.04 -29.19 -79.22
N ASP A 96 -49.98 -29.43 -78.32
CA ASP A 96 -50.11 -28.68 -77.07
C ASP A 96 -48.97 -29.05 -76.10
N TYR A 97 -48.45 -30.29 -76.17
CA TYR A 97 -47.20 -30.66 -75.48
C TYR A 97 -45.98 -29.96 -76.07
N PHE A 98 -45.92 -29.77 -77.39
CA PHE A 98 -44.85 -28.99 -78.02
C PHE A 98 -44.96 -27.51 -77.63
N VAL A 99 -46.15 -26.93 -77.68
CA VAL A 99 -46.39 -25.55 -77.26
C VAL A 99 -46.08 -25.37 -75.76
N MET A 100 -46.50 -26.30 -74.91
CA MET A 100 -46.16 -26.29 -73.48
C MET A 100 -44.65 -26.44 -73.27
N ALA A 101 -43.98 -27.35 -74.00
CA ALA A 101 -42.55 -27.56 -73.90
C ALA A 101 -41.76 -26.32 -74.35
N THR A 102 -42.12 -25.71 -75.49
CA THR A 102 -41.47 -24.50 -76.00
C THR A 102 -41.77 -23.28 -75.12
N ALA A 103 -43.01 -23.14 -74.63
CA ALA A 103 -43.35 -22.06 -73.70
C ALA A 103 -42.62 -22.21 -72.36
N THR A 104 -42.55 -23.42 -71.81
CA THR A 104 -41.81 -23.69 -70.56
C THR A 104 -40.31 -23.52 -70.78
N ALA A 105 -39.76 -23.97 -71.91
CA ALA A 105 -38.36 -23.77 -72.27
C ALA A 105 -38.01 -22.28 -72.46
N GLY A 106 -38.91 -21.50 -73.08
CA GLY A 106 -38.75 -20.06 -73.21
C GLY A 106 -38.80 -19.32 -71.87
N LEU A 107 -39.69 -19.74 -70.97
CA LEU A 107 -39.82 -19.17 -69.63
C LEU A 107 -38.60 -19.53 -68.76
N LEU A 108 -38.12 -20.77 -68.84
CA LEU A 108 -36.88 -21.21 -68.19
C LEU A 108 -35.65 -20.49 -68.74
N TYR A 109 -35.57 -20.28 -70.07
CA TYR A 109 -34.46 -19.56 -70.68
C TYR A 109 -34.47 -18.07 -70.31
N GLY A 110 -35.65 -17.43 -70.26
CA GLY A 110 -35.81 -16.07 -69.77
C GLY A 110 -35.43 -15.93 -68.30
N ALA A 111 -35.86 -16.85 -67.45
CA ALA A 111 -35.47 -16.87 -66.03
C ALA A 111 -33.96 -17.09 -65.86
N TYR A 112 -33.34 -17.96 -66.67
CA TYR A 112 -31.90 -18.19 -66.66
C TYR A 112 -31.12 -16.94 -67.10
N GLU A 113 -31.56 -16.25 -68.15
CA GLU A 113 -30.87 -15.06 -68.64
C GLU A 113 -30.99 -13.90 -67.64
N VAL A 114 -32.17 -13.66 -67.06
CA VAL A 114 -32.38 -12.67 -65.99
C VAL A 114 -31.53 -13.02 -64.77
N THR A 115 -31.48 -14.29 -64.38
CA THR A 115 -30.67 -14.72 -63.24
C THR A 115 -29.19 -14.47 -63.51
N ARG A 116 -28.68 -14.85 -64.69
CA ARG A 116 -27.28 -14.68 -65.05
C ARG A 116 -26.86 -13.22 -65.21
N ARG A 117 -27.72 -12.39 -65.81
CA ARG A 117 -27.41 -11.01 -66.19
C ARG A 117 -27.69 -10.00 -65.06
N TYR A 118 -28.67 -10.28 -64.18
CA TYR A 118 -29.12 -9.33 -63.16
C TYR A 118 -29.00 -9.85 -61.73
N VAL A 119 -29.26 -11.14 -61.49
CA VAL A 119 -29.27 -11.70 -60.12
C VAL A 119 -27.86 -12.07 -59.66
N ILE A 120 -27.09 -12.79 -60.49
CA ILE A 120 -25.71 -13.18 -60.21
C ILE A 120 -24.81 -11.97 -59.91
N PRO A 121 -24.73 -10.93 -60.76
CA PRO A 121 -23.84 -9.79 -60.47
C PRO A 121 -24.27 -8.97 -59.25
N ASN A 122 -25.51 -9.10 -58.79
CA ASN A 122 -26.02 -8.39 -57.61
C ASN A 122 -25.93 -9.23 -56.31
N ILE A 123 -25.69 -10.54 -56.41
CA ILE A 123 -25.53 -11.47 -55.29
C ILE A 123 -24.06 -11.89 -55.09
N LEU A 124 -23.21 -11.76 -56.12
CA LEU A 124 -21.77 -12.02 -56.07
C LEU A 124 -20.82 -10.82 -55.84
N PRO A 125 -21.23 -9.62 -55.38
CA PRO A 125 -20.29 -8.65 -54.81
C PRO A 125 -20.34 -8.65 -53.27
N GLU A 126 -19.16 -8.49 -52.63
CA GLU A 126 -18.88 -8.23 -51.19
C GLU A 126 -18.29 -9.35 -50.31
N ALA A 127 -18.45 -10.64 -50.59
CA ALA A 127 -17.93 -11.67 -49.66
C ALA A 127 -16.38 -11.69 -49.56
N LYS A 128 -15.68 -11.26 -50.60
CA LYS A 128 -14.20 -11.23 -50.60
C LYS A 128 -13.63 -9.99 -49.89
N SER A 129 -14.27 -8.83 -50.04
CA SER A 129 -13.77 -7.58 -49.43
C SER A 129 -13.99 -7.52 -47.92
N LYS A 130 -15.14 -8.00 -47.43
CA LYS A 130 -15.39 -8.05 -45.98
C LYS A 130 -14.50 -9.07 -45.27
N LEU A 131 -14.24 -10.22 -45.90
CA LEU A 131 -13.32 -11.23 -45.36
C LEU A 131 -11.86 -10.76 -45.38
N GLU A 132 -11.44 -10.00 -46.39
CA GLU A 132 -10.10 -9.42 -46.45
C GLU A 132 -9.89 -8.32 -45.39
N GLY A 133 -10.93 -7.53 -45.11
CA GLY A 133 -10.95 -6.60 -43.98
C GLY A 133 -10.85 -7.30 -42.63
N ASP A 134 -11.64 -8.36 -42.41
CA ASP A 134 -11.62 -9.16 -41.18
C ASP A 134 -10.28 -9.87 -40.96
N LYS A 135 -9.68 -10.43 -42.02
CA LYS A 135 -8.32 -11.01 -41.94
C LYS A 135 -7.28 -9.98 -41.53
N LYS A 136 -7.35 -8.77 -42.10
CA LYS A 136 -6.43 -7.69 -41.73
C LYS A 136 -6.62 -7.25 -40.28
N GLU A 137 -7.87 -7.15 -39.81
CA GLU A 137 -8.15 -6.84 -38.41
C GLU A 137 -7.62 -7.93 -37.47
N ILE A 138 -7.78 -9.20 -37.84
CA ILE A 138 -7.24 -10.35 -37.12
C ILE A 138 -5.70 -10.30 -37.09
N ASP A 139 -5.04 -10.04 -38.22
CA ASP A 139 -3.58 -9.92 -38.29
C ASP A 139 -3.05 -8.74 -37.45
N ASP A 140 -3.78 -7.60 -37.43
CA ASP A 140 -3.48 -6.46 -36.58
C ASP A 140 -3.65 -6.81 -35.09
N GLN A 141 -4.67 -7.60 -34.75
CA GLN A 141 -4.88 -8.10 -33.38
C GLN A 141 -3.81 -9.10 -32.96
N PHE A 142 -3.39 -10.02 -33.84
CA PHE A 142 -2.26 -10.92 -33.58
C PHE A 142 -0.96 -10.15 -33.36
N SER A 143 -0.69 -9.14 -34.18
CA SER A 143 0.47 -8.27 -33.99
C SER A 143 0.45 -7.53 -32.65
N LYS A 144 -0.74 -7.11 -32.18
CA LYS A 144 -0.91 -6.53 -30.85
C LYS A 144 -0.70 -7.57 -29.74
N ILE A 145 -1.15 -8.80 -29.94
CA ILE A 145 -0.95 -9.88 -28.97
C ILE A 145 0.54 -10.23 -28.90
N ASP A 146 1.25 -10.30 -30.02
CA ASP A 146 2.69 -10.58 -30.05
C ASP A 146 3.48 -9.46 -29.36
N THR A 147 3.11 -8.20 -29.55
CA THR A 147 3.77 -7.09 -28.85
C THR A 147 3.49 -7.11 -27.35
N VAL A 148 2.26 -7.40 -26.93
CA VAL A 148 1.92 -7.56 -25.50
C VAL A 148 2.60 -8.79 -24.90
N LEU A 149 2.69 -9.90 -25.62
CA LEU A 149 3.35 -11.10 -25.13
C LEU A 149 4.86 -10.87 -24.96
N ASN A 150 5.51 -10.24 -25.95
CA ASN A 150 6.90 -9.83 -25.83
C ASN A 150 7.11 -8.82 -24.69
N ALA A 151 6.16 -7.91 -24.48
CA ALA A 151 6.21 -6.97 -23.36
C ALA A 151 6.07 -7.68 -22.01
N ILE A 152 5.17 -8.66 -21.88
CA ILE A 152 5.01 -9.47 -20.67
C ILE A 152 6.26 -10.32 -20.43
N GLU A 153 6.85 -10.92 -21.46
CA GLU A 153 8.09 -11.69 -21.32
C GLU A 153 9.25 -10.80 -20.88
N ALA A 154 9.39 -9.61 -21.47
CA ALA A 154 10.38 -8.62 -21.06
C ALA A 154 10.15 -8.15 -19.61
N GLU A 155 8.89 -7.84 -19.25
CA GLU A 155 8.51 -7.43 -17.90
C GLU A 155 8.77 -8.55 -16.88
N GLN A 156 8.49 -9.81 -17.22
CA GLN A 156 8.81 -10.95 -16.38
C GLN A 156 10.32 -11.13 -16.21
N ALA A 157 11.11 -10.97 -17.28
CA ALA A 157 12.56 -11.04 -17.19
C ALA A 157 13.14 -9.92 -16.31
N GLU A 158 12.64 -8.68 -16.47
CA GLU A 158 13.02 -7.54 -15.64
C GLU A 158 12.59 -7.72 -14.18
N PHE A 159 11.37 -8.21 -13.95
CA PHE A 159 10.84 -8.49 -12.62
C PHE A 159 11.67 -9.58 -11.91
N ARG A 160 12.01 -10.66 -12.61
CA ARG A 160 12.89 -11.73 -12.08
C ARG A 160 14.29 -11.22 -11.75
N LYS A 161 14.83 -10.33 -12.58
CA LYS A 161 16.12 -9.70 -12.33
C LYS A 161 16.06 -8.83 -11.08
N LYS A 162 15.04 -7.99 -10.95
CA LYS A 162 14.82 -7.13 -9.78
C LYS A 162 14.60 -7.95 -8.51
N GLU A 163 13.81 -9.02 -8.58
CA GLU A 163 13.59 -9.94 -7.47
C GLU A 163 14.90 -10.61 -7.04
N SER A 164 15.72 -11.09 -7.97
CA SER A 164 17.04 -11.66 -7.69
C SER A 164 17.98 -10.64 -7.04
N GLU A 165 17.99 -9.40 -7.51
CA GLU A 165 18.78 -8.31 -6.94
C GLU A 165 18.32 -7.95 -5.53
N THR A 166 17.01 -7.81 -5.31
CA THR A 166 16.43 -7.61 -3.96
C THR A 166 16.71 -8.80 -3.03
N LEU A 167 16.64 -10.05 -3.51
CA LEU A 167 17.01 -11.22 -2.71
C LEU A 167 18.49 -11.21 -2.34
N LYS A 168 19.36 -10.74 -3.23
CA LYS A 168 20.78 -10.58 -2.96
C LYS A 168 21.03 -9.51 -1.90
N GLU A 169 20.43 -8.33 -2.05
CA GLU A 169 20.50 -7.26 -1.04
C GLU A 169 19.94 -7.72 0.32
N LEU A 170 18.82 -8.46 0.33
CA LEU A 170 18.28 -9.05 1.55
C LEU A 170 19.25 -10.07 2.16
N SER A 171 19.92 -10.89 1.34
CA SER A 171 20.92 -11.84 1.84
C SER A 171 22.15 -11.13 2.44
N ASP A 172 22.59 -10.04 1.83
CA ASP A 172 23.72 -9.23 2.29
C ASP A 172 23.38 -8.50 3.59
N THR A 173 22.20 -7.89 3.68
CA THR A 173 21.72 -7.24 4.92
C THR A 173 21.51 -8.24 6.05
N ILE A 174 21.05 -9.46 5.77
CA ILE A 174 20.97 -10.54 6.77
C ILE A 174 22.37 -10.93 7.25
N ALA A 175 23.34 -11.03 6.34
CA ALA A 175 24.73 -11.33 6.70
C ALA A 175 25.33 -10.21 7.57
N GLU A 176 25.09 -8.95 7.22
CA GLU A 176 25.52 -7.79 7.99
C GLU A 176 24.85 -7.74 9.37
N LEU A 177 23.54 -8.01 9.45
CA LEU A 177 22.82 -8.06 10.73
C LEU A 177 23.36 -9.19 11.62
N LYS A 178 23.66 -10.35 11.05
CA LYS A 178 24.33 -11.44 11.79
C LYS A 178 25.70 -11.00 12.29
N GLN A 179 26.48 -10.32 11.47
CA GLN A 179 27.78 -9.80 11.87
C GLN A 179 27.66 -8.72 12.97
N ALA A 180 26.71 -7.81 12.85
CA ALA A 180 26.43 -6.78 13.84
C ALA A 180 25.96 -7.38 15.17
N LEU A 181 25.16 -8.45 15.14
CA LEU A 181 24.76 -9.20 16.33
C LEU A 181 25.97 -9.86 17.00
N VAL A 182 26.82 -10.54 16.23
CA VAL A 182 28.05 -11.16 16.75
C VAL A 182 28.98 -10.11 17.34
N GLN A 183 29.15 -8.97 16.65
CA GLN A 183 29.97 -7.86 17.13
C GLN A 183 29.39 -7.20 18.39
N THR A 184 28.07 -7.04 18.47
CA THR A 184 27.34 -6.57 19.67
C THR A 184 27.54 -7.53 20.83
N THR A 185 27.41 -8.83 20.59
CA THR A 185 27.59 -9.85 21.63
C THR A 185 29.02 -9.83 22.15
N ARG A 186 30.00 -9.78 21.24
CA ARG A 186 31.42 -9.66 21.59
C ARG A 186 31.74 -8.35 22.31
N SER A 187 31.09 -7.24 21.92
CA SER A 187 31.24 -5.96 22.62
C SER A 187 30.66 -6.03 24.02
N ARG A 188 29.52 -6.70 24.21
CA ARG A 188 28.91 -6.93 25.52
C ARG A 188 29.83 -7.77 26.42
N GLU A 189 30.42 -8.85 25.88
CA GLU A 189 31.41 -9.65 26.62
C GLU A 189 32.61 -8.82 27.05
N LYS A 190 33.15 -7.98 26.16
CA LYS A 190 34.24 -7.05 26.50
C LYS A 190 33.83 -6.05 27.58
N ILE A 191 32.64 -5.46 27.49
CA ILE A 191 32.14 -4.53 28.51
C ILE A 191 31.96 -5.24 29.86
N GLU A 192 31.52 -6.50 29.88
CA GLU A 192 31.43 -7.29 31.11
C GLU A 192 32.81 -7.57 31.71
N ASP A 193 33.82 -7.86 30.88
CA ASP A 193 35.19 -8.05 31.33
C ASP A 193 35.81 -6.73 31.85
N GLU A 194 35.60 -5.62 31.14
CA GLU A 194 35.99 -4.28 31.60
C GLU A 194 35.27 -3.92 32.90
N PHE A 195 33.99 -4.23 33.03
CA PHE A 195 33.22 -4.01 34.26
C PHE A 195 33.77 -4.83 35.43
N ARG A 196 34.20 -6.07 35.18
CA ARG A 196 34.88 -6.89 36.19
C ARG A 196 36.20 -6.26 36.64
N ILE A 197 36.99 -5.73 35.70
CA ILE A 197 38.25 -5.03 36.00
C ILE A 197 37.96 -3.75 36.78
N VAL A 198 37.03 -2.91 36.32
CA VAL A 198 36.61 -1.69 37.02
C VAL A 198 36.11 -2.01 38.42
N LYS A 199 35.36 -3.10 38.61
CA LYS A 199 34.92 -3.54 39.95
C LYS A 199 36.12 -3.87 40.84
N LEU A 200 37.15 -4.54 40.32
CA LEU A 200 38.38 -4.81 41.07
C LEU A 200 39.14 -3.52 41.40
N GLU A 201 39.24 -2.59 40.45
CA GLU A 201 39.87 -1.28 40.67
C GLU A 201 39.09 -0.43 41.67
N VAL A 202 37.76 -0.47 41.66
CA VAL A 202 36.91 0.22 42.65
C VAL A 202 37.12 -0.37 44.04
N VAL A 203 37.19 -1.70 44.16
CA VAL A 203 37.52 -2.35 45.44
C VAL A 203 38.93 -1.99 45.89
N ASN A 204 39.89 -1.90 44.97
CA ASN A 204 41.24 -1.45 45.29
C ASN A 204 41.26 0.03 45.73
N MET A 205 40.54 0.90 45.02
CA MET A 205 40.39 2.31 45.39
C MET A 205 39.75 2.45 46.77
N GLN A 206 38.69 1.69 47.04
CA GLN A 206 38.08 1.62 48.36
C GLN A 206 39.10 1.21 49.42
N ASN A 207 39.86 0.14 49.20
CA ASN A 207 40.91 -0.29 50.14
C ASN A 207 41.99 0.78 50.32
N THR A 208 42.39 1.51 49.27
CA THR A 208 43.37 2.60 49.39
C THR A 208 42.80 3.81 50.11
N ILE A 209 41.51 4.12 49.93
CA ILE A 209 40.81 5.18 50.65
C ILE A 209 40.68 4.79 52.12
N ASP A 210 40.23 3.59 52.44
CA ASP A 210 40.10 3.09 53.80
C ASP A 210 41.47 3.06 54.50
N LYS A 211 42.53 2.68 53.77
CA LYS A 211 43.90 2.74 54.27
C LYS A 211 44.37 4.17 54.50
N PHE A 212 44.12 5.10 53.58
CA PHE A 212 44.47 6.51 53.74
C PHE A 212 43.70 7.15 54.91
N VAL A 213 42.42 6.82 55.06
CA VAL A 213 41.59 7.26 56.20
C VAL A 213 42.13 6.70 57.50
N SER A 214 42.48 5.42 57.54
CA SER A 214 43.04 4.79 58.75
C SER A 214 44.43 5.35 59.11
N ASP A 215 45.30 5.55 58.12
CA ASP A 215 46.63 6.14 58.31
C ASP A 215 46.50 7.61 58.77
N ASN A 216 45.54 8.37 58.24
CA ASN A 216 45.27 9.76 58.62
C ASN A 216 44.58 9.89 59.99
N ASP A 217 43.67 8.99 60.36
CA ASP A 217 43.07 8.93 61.70
C ASP A 217 44.14 8.54 62.76
N GLY A 218 45.06 7.66 62.37
CA GLY A 218 46.24 7.30 63.15
C GLY A 218 47.30 8.40 63.26
N MET A 219 47.21 9.44 62.43
CA MET A 219 48.11 10.60 62.49
C MET A 219 47.71 11.47 63.68
N GLN A 220 48.20 11.07 64.87
CA GLN A 220 48.01 11.79 66.13
C GLN A 220 48.46 13.25 66.06
N GLU A 221 49.26 13.61 65.06
CA GLU A 221 49.63 14.99 64.74
C GLU A 221 48.40 15.88 64.47
N LEU A 222 47.36 15.42 63.77
CA LEU A 222 46.14 16.21 63.60
C LEU A 222 45.37 16.38 64.92
N ASN A 223 45.30 15.33 65.73
CA ASN A 223 44.70 15.38 67.06
C ASN A 223 45.51 16.26 68.03
N ASN A 224 46.83 16.23 67.93
CA ASN A 224 47.73 17.06 68.73
C ASN A 224 47.68 18.52 68.26
N ILE A 225 47.65 18.77 66.95
CA ILE A 225 47.42 20.12 66.39
C ILE A 225 46.03 20.61 66.76
N GLN A 226 45.00 19.76 66.81
CA GLN A 226 43.66 20.15 67.28
C GLN A 226 43.67 20.49 68.77
N LYS A 227 44.35 19.70 69.61
CA LYS A 227 44.57 20.01 71.03
C LYS A 227 45.41 21.28 71.22
N GLU A 228 46.40 21.51 70.37
CA GLU A 228 47.23 22.71 70.37
C GLU A 228 46.47 23.92 69.85
N MET A 229 45.54 23.75 68.90
CA MET A 229 44.60 24.78 68.47
C MET A 229 43.59 25.10 69.56
N GLU A 230 43.10 24.10 70.29
CA GLU A 230 42.24 24.31 71.44
C GLU A 230 42.99 24.98 72.59
N SER A 231 44.25 24.62 72.81
CA SER A 231 45.10 25.27 73.82
C SER A 231 45.49 26.69 73.39
N LEU A 232 45.82 26.92 72.11
CA LEU A 232 46.05 28.24 71.52
C LEU A 232 44.79 29.07 71.53
N LYS A 233 43.61 28.48 71.28
CA LYS A 233 42.32 29.15 71.40
C LYS A 233 42.03 29.48 72.85
N SER A 234 42.35 28.61 73.80
CA SER A 234 42.24 28.90 75.23
C SER A 234 43.21 30.02 75.64
N LEU A 235 44.44 30.01 75.13
CA LEU A 235 45.44 31.05 75.38
C LEU A 235 45.06 32.36 74.69
N MET A 236 44.48 32.30 73.49
CA MET A 236 43.99 33.46 72.75
C MET A 236 42.72 34.02 73.40
N ASN A 237 41.83 33.19 73.92
CA ASN A 237 40.67 33.61 74.68
C ASN A 237 41.11 34.25 76.01
N ASN A 238 42.07 33.65 76.71
CA ASN A 238 42.72 34.19 77.90
C ASN A 238 43.52 35.48 77.60
N ARG A 239 44.08 35.62 76.40
CA ARG A 239 44.80 36.82 75.93
C ARG A 239 43.86 37.90 75.40
N MET A 240 42.72 37.55 74.81
CA MET A 240 41.67 38.50 74.43
C MET A 240 40.95 39.06 75.66
N GLU A 241 40.78 38.26 76.72
CA GLU A 241 40.38 38.79 78.04
C GLU A 241 41.49 39.66 78.67
N SER A 242 42.76 39.49 78.28
CA SER A 242 43.92 40.21 78.83
C SER A 242 44.56 41.24 77.88
N GLY A 243 43.92 41.63 76.77
CA GLY A 243 44.63 42.35 75.70
C GLY A 243 43.73 43.09 74.73
N ASN A 244 42.91 44.02 75.23
CA ASN A 244 42.29 45.04 74.39
C ASN A 244 43.22 46.26 74.30
N ALA A 245 44.34 46.08 73.60
CA ALA A 245 45.17 47.15 73.08
C ALA A 245 45.44 46.81 71.61
N GLN A 246 44.96 47.71 70.75
CA GLN A 246 45.31 48.01 69.36
C GLN A 246 46.48 47.18 68.77
N ASP A 247 46.46 46.73 67.52
CA ASP A 247 46.36 47.63 66.38
C ASP A 247 46.30 46.86 65.04
N ASN A 248 45.87 47.60 64.03
CA ASN A 248 45.61 47.24 62.64
C ASN A 248 46.88 47.33 61.77
N ARG A 249 47.29 46.27 61.04
CA ARG A 249 48.19 46.31 59.85
C ARG A 249 47.91 45.11 58.94
N LEU A 250 47.35 45.26 57.73
CA LEU A 250 47.95 45.71 56.45
C LEU A 250 49.06 44.79 55.88
N PHE A 251 48.65 44.00 54.87
CA PHE A 251 49.33 43.48 53.67
C PHE A 251 50.69 42.77 53.76
N SER A 252 50.77 41.57 53.16
CA SER A 252 51.90 41.23 52.28
C SER A 252 51.54 40.18 51.23
N ILE A 253 51.89 40.53 49.99
CA ILE A 253 51.98 39.69 48.81
C ILE A 253 53.14 38.70 49.01
N SER A 254 53.02 37.46 48.51
CA SER A 254 54.14 36.52 48.43
C SER A 254 54.19 35.85 47.04
N PRO A 255 55.38 35.59 46.48
CA PRO A 255 55.57 35.24 45.08
C PRO A 255 55.80 33.73 44.94
N ASN A 256 54.74 32.95 44.69
CA ASN A 256 54.83 31.62 44.07
C ASN A 256 53.43 31.07 43.76
N GLY A 257 52.72 31.76 42.87
CA GLY A 257 51.39 31.37 42.41
C GLY A 257 51.47 30.44 41.21
N ILE A 258 51.07 29.19 41.41
CA ILE A 258 50.53 28.30 40.38
C ILE A 258 49.41 29.10 39.69
N PRO A 259 49.36 29.22 38.34
CA PRO A 259 48.32 30.00 37.72
C PRO A 259 46.96 29.37 38.05
N GLY A 260 46.05 30.20 38.57
CA GLY A 260 44.67 29.83 38.80
C GLY A 260 43.98 29.43 37.50
N ILE A 261 42.85 28.75 37.66
CA ILE A 261 41.97 28.17 36.65
C ILE A 261 41.47 29.15 35.55
N ASP A 262 41.80 30.43 35.66
CA ASP A 262 41.45 31.51 34.72
C ASP A 262 42.32 31.53 33.43
N THR A 263 43.21 30.56 33.23
CA THR A 263 44.10 30.49 32.05
C THR A 263 43.72 29.43 31.01
N ILE A 264 42.57 28.77 31.16
CA ILE A 264 42.06 27.83 30.15
C ILE A 264 41.27 28.62 29.09
N PRO A 265 41.71 28.69 27.83
CA PRO A 265 40.96 29.40 26.79
C PRO A 265 39.62 28.70 26.53
N SER A 266 38.56 29.49 26.42
CA SER A 266 37.21 29.00 26.14
C SER A 266 37.14 28.41 24.73
N ALA A 267 36.45 27.28 24.56
CA ALA A 267 36.35 26.57 23.27
C ALA A 267 35.86 27.45 22.11
N SER A 268 35.11 28.51 22.41
CA SER A 268 34.64 29.52 21.46
C SER A 268 35.78 30.36 20.85
N GLU A 269 36.85 30.66 21.61
CA GLU A 269 38.01 31.40 21.10
C GLU A 269 38.92 30.53 20.23
N ILE A 270 38.97 29.22 20.50
CA ILE A 270 39.74 28.26 19.68
C ILE A 270 39.08 28.09 18.31
N LEU A 271 37.74 28.09 18.25
CA LEU A 271 36.96 28.06 17.01
C LEU A 271 37.10 29.34 16.19
N ALA A 272 37.12 30.51 16.84
CA ALA A 272 37.34 31.79 16.17
C ALA A 272 38.77 31.90 15.59
N LYS A 273 39.76 31.29 16.24
CA LYS A 273 41.17 31.31 15.78
C LYS A 273 41.45 30.35 14.61
N MET A 274 40.55 29.41 14.31
CA MET A 274 40.74 28.38 13.27
C MET A 274 40.15 28.75 11.89
N GLY A 275 39.72 30.00 11.70
CA GLY A 275 39.60 30.58 10.36
C GLY A 275 38.43 30.06 9.52
N MET A 276 37.19 30.24 9.97
CA MET A 276 36.03 30.28 9.08
C MET A 276 35.59 31.72 8.88
N GLN A 277 36.34 32.41 8.02
CA GLN A 277 35.96 33.68 7.43
C GLN A 277 35.46 33.36 6.03
N GLU A 278 34.15 33.16 5.88
CA GLU A 278 33.50 33.16 4.57
C GLU A 278 33.02 34.57 4.24
N GLU A 279 33.41 34.96 3.04
CA GLU A 279 33.28 36.22 2.36
C GLU A 279 31.92 36.29 1.65
N SER A 280 31.11 37.31 1.91
CA SER A 280 30.09 37.76 0.96
C SER A 280 29.67 39.20 1.22
N ASP A 281 30.03 40.06 0.27
CA ASP A 281 29.65 41.47 0.13
C ASP A 281 28.19 41.68 -0.31
N LYS A 282 27.61 42.81 0.13
CA LYS A 282 26.42 43.56 -0.37
C LYS A 282 25.04 42.91 -0.10
N GLU A 283 23.98 43.60 0.32
CA GLU A 283 23.52 44.96 0.07
C GLU A 283 22.47 45.40 1.15
N LYS A 284 22.15 46.70 1.17
CA LYS A 284 21.31 47.42 2.15
C LYS A 284 19.89 46.87 2.31
N GLU A 285 19.33 46.91 3.52
CA GLU A 285 18.11 47.70 3.80
C GLU A 285 17.77 47.83 5.30
N ASN A 286 16.97 48.86 5.56
CA ASN A 286 16.66 49.54 6.81
C ASN A 286 15.70 48.75 7.70
N GLY A 287 15.81 48.85 9.03
CA GLY A 287 14.78 48.33 9.93
C GLY A 287 15.20 48.26 11.40
N SER A 288 14.89 49.33 12.13
CA SER A 288 14.84 49.40 13.60
C SER A 288 14.03 48.26 14.23
N ASP A 289 14.56 47.60 15.27
CA ASP A 289 14.09 47.81 16.65
C ASP A 289 14.94 47.06 17.67
N ALA A 290 15.09 47.66 18.84
CA ALA A 290 15.75 47.07 19.98
C ALA A 290 14.79 46.13 20.72
N ASN A 291 15.14 44.85 20.87
CA ASN A 291 15.03 44.21 22.18
C ASN A 291 15.94 43.00 22.29
N LYS A 292 16.59 42.93 23.44
CA LYS A 292 17.59 41.96 23.84
C LYS A 292 16.86 40.93 24.68
N ASP A 293 16.73 39.71 24.17
CA ASP A 293 16.38 38.54 24.99
C ASP A 293 17.31 37.38 24.62
N ASP A 294 18.22 37.12 25.56
CA ASP A 294 19.16 36.01 25.57
C ASP A 294 18.42 34.70 25.86
N ASN A 295 17.97 33.98 24.83
CA ASN A 295 17.87 32.52 24.87
C ASN A 295 17.80 31.92 23.45
N ALA A 296 18.94 31.89 22.75
CA ALA A 296 19.05 31.23 21.46
C ALA A 296 19.01 29.70 21.65
N VAL A 297 17.79 29.15 21.63
CA VAL A 297 17.57 27.71 21.60
C VAL A 297 18.16 27.12 20.31
N PRO A 298 19.05 26.13 20.38
CA PRO A 298 19.69 25.55 19.19
C PRO A 298 18.67 24.86 18.27
N ALA A 299 18.96 24.88 16.96
CA ALA A 299 18.03 24.49 15.88
C ALA A 299 17.39 23.09 16.06
N TRP A 300 18.07 22.17 16.72
CA TRP A 300 17.56 20.82 17.01
C TRP A 300 16.36 20.81 17.97
N LYS A 301 16.18 21.84 18.81
CA LYS A 301 15.05 21.93 19.75
C LYS A 301 13.83 22.63 19.13
N LYS A 302 14.02 23.57 18.17
CA LYS A 302 12.92 24.16 17.38
C LYS A 302 12.18 23.12 16.52
N ALA A 303 12.88 22.12 16.00
CA ALA A 303 12.27 21.04 15.22
C ALA A 303 11.31 20.16 16.04
N ARG A 304 11.50 20.10 17.37
CA ARG A 304 10.67 19.30 18.29
C ARG A 304 9.45 20.04 18.81
N GLU A 305 9.52 21.36 18.94
CA GLU A 305 8.38 22.16 19.41
C GLU A 305 7.37 22.41 18.27
N GLN A 306 7.81 22.43 17.01
CA GLN A 306 6.91 22.53 15.85
C GLN A 306 6.07 21.26 15.59
N THR A 307 6.36 20.12 16.23
CA THR A 307 5.59 18.87 16.05
C THR A 307 4.47 18.69 17.06
N ILE A 308 4.35 19.55 18.07
CA ILE A 308 3.37 19.37 19.16
C ILE A 308 2.02 20.07 18.85
N ASP A 309 2.01 21.11 18.01
CA ASP A 309 0.78 21.89 17.72
C ASP A 309 0.18 21.64 16.32
N SER A 310 0.71 20.69 15.54
CA SER A 310 0.18 20.36 14.21
C SER A 310 -0.27 18.91 14.14
N ASN A 311 -1.58 18.71 14.35
CA ASN A 311 -2.30 17.45 14.25
C ASN A 311 -2.38 16.88 12.81
N ALA A 312 -1.33 17.07 11.99
CA ALA A 312 -1.32 16.77 10.56
C ALA A 312 -0.04 16.10 10.03
N SER A 313 1.03 15.96 10.82
CA SER A 313 2.33 15.44 10.33
C SER A 313 2.65 14.03 10.81
N ILE A 314 1.66 13.14 10.86
CA ILE A 314 1.91 11.70 11.02
C ILE A 314 2.18 11.13 9.62
N PRO A 315 3.39 10.59 9.34
CA PRO A 315 3.71 9.97 8.06
C PRO A 315 2.79 8.78 7.78
N GLU A 316 2.43 8.53 6.52
CA GLU A 316 1.37 7.57 6.14
C GLU A 316 1.58 6.15 6.69
N TRP A 317 2.83 5.70 6.81
CA TRP A 317 3.15 4.40 7.38
C TRP A 317 2.72 4.25 8.85
N GLN A 318 2.59 5.37 9.57
CA GLN A 318 2.20 5.41 10.99
C GLN A 318 0.68 5.61 11.17
N LYS A 319 -0.06 6.09 10.16
CA LYS A 319 -1.53 6.17 10.24
C LYS A 319 -2.21 4.81 10.15
N ASN A 320 -1.59 3.85 9.47
CA ASN A 320 -2.18 2.52 9.28
C ASN A 320 -2.12 1.62 10.52
N THR A 321 -1.30 1.97 11.53
CA THR A 321 -1.16 1.19 12.77
C THR A 321 -2.05 1.69 13.90
N ALA A 322 -2.45 2.96 13.89
CA ALA A 322 -3.27 3.56 14.95
C ALA A 322 -4.80 3.36 14.75
N ALA A 323 -5.23 3.04 13.52
CA ALA A 323 -6.65 2.89 13.18
C ALA A 323 -7.13 1.42 13.07
N ASN A 324 -6.22 0.45 13.14
CA ASN A 324 -6.57 -0.96 13.19
C ASN A 324 -6.35 -1.47 14.61
N GLU A 325 -7.44 -1.75 15.33
CA GLU A 325 -7.39 -2.70 16.42
C GLU A 325 -6.65 -3.94 15.94
N ILE A 326 -5.65 -4.36 16.72
CA ILE A 326 -4.78 -5.49 16.43
C ILE A 326 -5.66 -6.75 16.44
N SER A 327 -6.28 -7.07 15.30
CA SER A 327 -6.91 -8.36 15.06
C SER A 327 -5.80 -9.35 14.74
N VAL A 328 -5.39 -10.07 15.77
CA VAL A 328 -4.43 -11.17 15.65
C VAL A 328 -5.09 -12.26 14.80
N PRO A 329 -4.47 -12.72 13.71
CA PRO A 329 -5.03 -13.78 12.87
C PRO A 329 -5.23 -15.09 13.65
N ASP A 330 -6.38 -15.75 13.46
CA ASP A 330 -6.81 -16.96 14.19
C ASP A 330 -5.82 -18.14 14.11
N TRP A 331 -4.91 -18.17 13.14
CA TRP A 331 -3.90 -19.24 13.04
C TRP A 331 -2.85 -19.18 14.16
N GLN A 332 -2.68 -18.04 14.83
CA GLN A 332 -1.69 -17.88 15.89
C GLN A 332 -2.16 -18.41 17.26
N ASN A 333 -3.47 -18.57 17.47
CA ASN A 333 -4.02 -19.11 18.74
C ASN A 333 -4.22 -20.64 18.73
N GLY A 334 -4.07 -21.30 17.58
CA GLY A 334 -4.34 -22.73 17.44
C GLY A 334 -3.25 -23.69 17.94
N GLN A 335 -2.14 -23.21 18.52
CA GLN A 335 -1.02 -24.07 18.93
C GLN A 335 -0.83 -24.24 20.44
N VAL A 336 -1.76 -23.76 21.28
CA VAL A 336 -1.58 -23.79 22.76
C VAL A 336 -2.52 -24.78 23.47
N GLU A 337 -3.50 -25.40 22.81
CA GLU A 337 -4.48 -26.28 23.49
C GLU A 337 -4.25 -27.80 23.40
N ASP A 338 -3.21 -28.29 22.71
CA ASP A 338 -2.87 -29.73 22.72
C ASP A 338 -1.71 -30.02 23.66
N SER A 339 -1.93 -29.84 24.97
CA SER A 339 -1.08 -30.44 26.00
C SER A 339 -1.79 -30.48 27.35
N ILE A 340 -1.91 -31.71 27.89
CA ILE A 340 -2.08 -32.13 29.30
C ILE A 340 -3.44 -32.81 29.58
N PRO A 341 -3.44 -33.93 30.35
CA PRO A 341 -3.96 -35.25 29.94
C PRO A 341 -5.38 -35.60 30.35
#